data_AF-A0A426V325-F1
#
_entry.id   AF-A0A426V325-F1
#
_cell.length_a   1.000
_cell.length_b   1.000
_cell.length_c   1.000
_cell.angle_alpha   90.00
_cell.angle_beta   90.00
_cell.angle_gamma   90.00
#
_symmetry.space_group_name_H-M   'P 1'
#
loop_
_entity.id
_entity.type
_entity.pdbx_description
1 polymer ?
#
loop_
_entity_poly.entity_id
_entity_poly.type
_entity_poly.pdbx_seq_one_letter_code
_entity_poly.pdbx_strand_id
1 'polypeptide(L)'
;MHGSFLPAQAHSSKRPRIPLAGGGDNAAVQWTDHVDLSEGVLKVFGGRAPNLDRVEIREVVIEDGRMIRLRFDLAEYPEHPPAKWAAREANTVQIDLGLGDLSQLAVTGVLEPAVGDVTIAAVSPGGVAVTAAVRAFRLEAAGTFAWIRRCSAYTRGTSL
;
A
#
# COMPACT_ATOMS: atom_id res chain seq x y z
N MET A 1 -33.12 32.04 18.39
CA MET A 1 -32.04 32.17 17.41
C MET A 1 -31.81 30.81 16.75
N HIS A 2 -32.42 30.57 15.59
CA HIS A 2 -32.26 29.33 14.82
C HIS A 2 -31.24 29.60 13.71
N GLY A 3 -30.00 29.14 13.89
CA GLY A 3 -28.97 29.21 12.85
C GLY A 3 -29.15 28.06 11.86
N SER A 4 -29.58 28.38 10.65
CA SER A 4 -29.65 27.44 9.54
C SER A 4 -28.25 27.25 8.95
N PHE A 5 -27.71 26.03 9.05
CA PHE A 5 -26.52 25.62 8.30
C PHE A 5 -26.95 25.29 6.86
N LEU A 6 -26.52 26.08 5.90
CA LEU A 6 -26.59 25.74 4.48
C LEU A 6 -25.64 24.57 4.20
N PRO A 7 -26.04 23.52 3.48
CA PRO A 7 -25.09 22.51 3.03
C PRO A 7 -24.16 23.11 1.98
N ALA A 8 -22.85 22.92 2.19
CA ALA A 8 -21.83 23.29 1.22
C ALA A 8 -22.09 22.57 -0.10
N GLN A 9 -22.20 23.34 -1.18
CA GLN A 9 -22.30 22.83 -2.55
C GLN A 9 -21.07 21.95 -2.83
N ALA A 10 -21.29 20.66 -3.07
CA ALA A 10 -20.25 19.73 -3.48
C ALA A 10 -19.78 20.12 -4.89
N HIS A 11 -18.67 20.85 -4.97
CA HIS A 11 -17.94 20.99 -6.22
C HIS A 11 -17.45 19.61 -6.64
N SER A 12 -18.04 19.07 -7.70
CA SER A 12 -17.56 17.90 -8.42
C SER A 12 -16.24 18.24 -9.08
N SER A 13 -15.16 18.26 -8.29
CA SER A 13 -13.81 18.32 -8.81
C SER A 13 -13.54 16.94 -9.42
N LYS A 14 -13.45 16.88 -10.74
CA LYS A 14 -12.93 15.70 -11.45
C LYS A 14 -11.54 15.42 -10.87
N ARG A 15 -11.43 14.42 -9.98
CA ARG A 15 -10.15 14.03 -9.40
C ARG A 15 -9.20 13.65 -10.55
N PRO A 16 -8.00 14.22 -10.62
CA PRO A 16 -7.02 13.78 -11.61
C PRO A 16 -6.69 12.31 -11.33
N ARG A 17 -7.07 11.42 -12.26
CA ARG A 17 -6.63 10.02 -12.22
C ARG A 17 -5.12 10.01 -12.45
N ILE A 18 -4.39 9.29 -11.61
CA ILE A 18 -2.98 9.03 -11.83
C ILE A 18 -2.84 8.21 -13.13
N PRO A 19 -2.13 8.72 -14.15
CA PRO A 19 -1.91 7.97 -15.39
C PRO A 19 -0.84 6.91 -15.15
N LEU A 20 -1.27 5.66 -15.02
CA LEU A 20 -0.37 4.50 -14.98
C LEU A 20 0.29 4.31 -16.35
N ALA A 21 1.57 3.98 -16.38
CA ALA A 21 2.26 3.67 -17.64
C ALA A 21 1.64 2.42 -18.29
N GLY A 22 1.21 2.52 -19.56
CA GLY A 22 0.66 1.41 -20.32
C GLY A 22 1.71 0.34 -20.65
N GLY A 23 1.35 -0.93 -20.49
CA GLY A 23 2.24 -2.08 -20.67
C GLY A 23 2.51 -2.39 -22.14
N GLY A 24 3.79 -2.46 -22.51
CA GLY A 24 4.30 -3.11 -23.72
C GLY A 24 5.01 -4.41 -23.35
N ASP A 25 4.87 -5.42 -24.22
CA ASP A 25 5.39 -6.79 -24.11
C ASP A 25 6.79 -6.88 -23.47
N ASN A 26 6.85 -7.29 -22.21
CA ASN A 26 8.05 -7.77 -21.52
C ASN A 26 7.59 -8.52 -20.25
N ALA A 27 8.42 -9.38 -19.66
CA ALA A 27 8.10 -10.15 -18.46
C ALA A 27 7.25 -9.33 -17.46
N ALA A 28 6.12 -9.89 -16.99
CA ALA A 28 5.12 -9.15 -16.20
C ALA A 28 5.81 -8.36 -15.07
N VAL A 29 5.88 -7.04 -15.25
CA VAL A 29 6.55 -6.12 -14.33
C VAL A 29 5.91 -6.29 -12.96
N GLN A 30 6.71 -6.65 -11.96
CA GLN A 30 6.23 -6.86 -10.61
C GLN A 30 6.32 -5.57 -9.83
N TRP A 31 5.45 -5.39 -8.82
CA TRP A 31 5.46 -4.18 -8.03
C TRP A 31 6.81 -3.90 -7.33
N THR A 32 7.56 -4.96 -7.01
CA THR A 32 8.89 -4.89 -6.41
C THR A 32 9.93 -4.25 -7.32
N ASP A 33 9.70 -4.23 -8.64
CA ASP A 33 10.58 -3.58 -9.62
C ASP A 33 10.50 -2.04 -9.54
N HIS A 34 9.51 -1.52 -8.81
CA HIS A 34 9.28 -0.09 -8.59
C HIS A 34 9.55 0.35 -7.15
N VAL A 35 10.05 -0.55 -6.30
CA VAL A 35 10.23 -0.32 -4.87
C VAL A 35 11.65 -0.68 -4.48
N ASP A 36 12.38 0.30 -3.96
CA ASP A 36 13.72 0.13 -3.44
C ASP A 36 13.74 -0.78 -2.20
N LEU A 37 14.86 -1.46 -1.98
CA LEU A 37 15.08 -2.35 -0.82
C LEU A 37 14.09 -3.54 -0.76
N SER A 38 13.59 -3.98 -1.93
CA SER A 38 12.63 -5.07 -2.05
C SER A 38 13.25 -6.47 -1.98
N GLU A 39 14.59 -6.60 -1.97
CA GLU A 39 15.30 -7.89 -1.99
C GLU A 39 14.96 -8.73 -0.77
N GLY A 40 14.73 -8.10 0.38
CA GLY A 40 14.30 -8.77 1.60
C GLY A 40 12.92 -9.42 1.45
N VAL A 41 11.98 -8.77 0.75
CA VAL A 41 10.66 -9.31 0.44
C VAL A 41 10.81 -10.47 -0.56
N LEU A 42 11.52 -10.25 -1.66
CA LEU A 42 11.73 -11.29 -2.68
C LEU A 42 12.38 -12.55 -2.07
N LYS A 43 13.38 -12.40 -1.21
CA LYS A 43 14.04 -13.52 -0.54
C LYS A 43 13.08 -14.31 0.34
N VAL A 44 12.16 -13.64 1.06
CA VAL A 44 11.14 -14.31 1.89
C VAL A 44 10.18 -15.13 1.04
N PHE A 45 9.86 -14.65 -0.15
CA PHE A 45 8.89 -15.27 -1.06
C PHE A 45 9.54 -16.07 -2.20
N GLY A 46 10.77 -16.56 -2.01
CA GLY A 46 11.41 -17.48 -2.96
C GLY A 46 11.76 -16.86 -4.33
N GLY A 47 12.00 -15.56 -4.37
CA GLY A 47 12.40 -14.82 -5.58
C GLY A 47 11.24 -14.22 -6.38
N ARG A 48 10.00 -14.29 -5.88
CA ARG A 48 8.83 -13.64 -6.47
C ARG A 48 8.25 -12.57 -5.55
N ALA A 49 7.55 -11.59 -6.12
CA ALA A 49 6.74 -10.66 -5.36
C ALA A 49 5.49 -11.38 -4.79
N PRO A 50 5.10 -11.11 -3.53
CA PRO A 50 3.83 -11.57 -2.99
C PRO A 50 2.66 -10.77 -3.60
N ASN A 51 1.47 -11.38 -3.59
CA ASN A 51 0.26 -10.70 -4.04
C ASN A 51 -0.14 -9.56 -3.07
N LEU A 52 -0.56 -8.41 -3.63
CA LEU A 52 -1.10 -7.25 -2.91
C LEU A 52 -2.63 -7.17 -2.95
N ASP A 53 -3.29 -8.16 -3.53
CA ASP A 53 -4.74 -8.37 -3.43
C ASP A 53 -5.09 -8.83 -2.02
N ARG A 54 -6.27 -8.42 -1.55
CA ARG A 54 -6.85 -8.87 -0.28
C ARG A 54 -5.92 -8.65 0.93
N VAL A 55 -5.15 -7.57 0.94
CA VAL A 55 -4.35 -7.13 2.08
C VAL A 55 -5.21 -6.47 3.15
N GLU A 56 -4.78 -6.54 4.40
CA GLU A 56 -5.39 -5.76 5.47
C GLU A 56 -4.58 -4.50 5.74
N ILE A 57 -5.12 -3.34 5.34
CA ILE A 57 -4.49 -2.05 5.56
C ILE A 57 -4.57 -1.73 7.06
N ARG A 58 -3.41 -1.61 7.70
CA ARG A 58 -3.29 -1.34 9.14
C ARG A 58 -3.22 0.13 9.44
N GLU A 59 -2.45 0.86 8.64
CA GLU A 59 -2.10 2.23 8.97
C GLU A 59 -1.68 3.00 7.72
N VAL A 60 -2.08 4.27 7.68
CA VAL A 60 -1.54 5.27 6.77
C VAL A 60 -1.09 6.46 7.61
N VAL A 61 0.19 6.79 7.54
CA VAL A 61 0.78 7.94 8.23
C VAL A 61 1.34 8.91 7.21
N ILE A 62 1.04 10.19 7.38
CA ILE A 62 1.70 11.28 6.66
C ILE A 62 2.91 11.68 7.50
N GLU A 63 4.10 11.50 6.96
CA GLU A 63 5.38 11.80 7.62
C GLU A 63 6.01 13.02 6.95
N ASP A 64 6.51 13.97 7.75
CA ASP A 64 7.28 15.14 7.30
C ASP A 64 6.64 15.94 6.16
N GLY A 65 5.31 15.91 6.05
CA GLY A 65 4.49 16.61 5.06
C GLY A 65 4.63 16.15 3.60
N ARG A 66 5.72 15.48 3.22
CA ARG A 66 6.01 15.05 1.84
C ARG A 66 6.30 13.55 1.72
N MET A 67 5.99 12.77 2.75
CA MET A 67 6.11 11.32 2.72
C MET A 67 4.84 10.66 3.24
N ILE A 68 4.54 9.46 2.75
CA ILE A 68 3.59 8.56 3.41
C ILE A 68 4.28 7.28 3.83
N ARG A 69 3.76 6.72 4.92
CA ARG A 69 4.01 5.36 5.35
C ARG A 69 2.71 4.57 5.28
N LEU A 70 2.69 3.50 4.50
CA LEU A 70 1.58 2.58 4.35
C LEU A 70 1.98 1.23 4.94
N ARG A 71 1.27 0.81 5.99
CA ARG A 71 1.49 -0.48 6.64
C ARG A 71 0.30 -1.40 6.44
N PHE A 72 0.55 -2.60 5.96
CA PHE A 72 -0.48 -3.57 5.65
C PHE A 72 0.01 -5.00 5.84
N ASP A 73 -0.93 -5.90 6.07
CA ASP A 73 -0.67 -7.31 6.20
C ASP A 73 -1.04 -8.04 4.91
N LEU A 74 -0.15 -8.92 4.46
CA LEU A 74 -0.37 -9.76 3.30
C LEU A 74 -1.36 -10.89 3.63
N ALA A 75 -2.24 -11.22 2.69
CA ALA A 75 -3.06 -12.43 2.76
C ALA A 75 -2.20 -13.69 2.59
N GLU A 76 -1.11 -13.56 1.85
CA GLU A 76 -0.17 -14.63 1.55
C GLU A 76 0.89 -14.77 2.65
N TYR A 77 1.15 -16.01 3.06
CA TYR A 77 2.28 -16.38 3.90
C TYR A 77 3.26 -17.25 3.09
N PRO A 78 4.58 -17.05 3.19
CA PRO A 78 5.55 -17.78 2.37
C PRO A 78 5.53 -19.28 2.69
N GLU A 79 5.67 -20.11 1.65
CA GLU A 79 5.75 -21.58 1.78
C GLU A 79 6.96 -22.03 2.61
N HIS A 80 8.07 -21.31 2.49
CA HIS A 80 9.32 -21.55 3.21
C HIS A 80 9.72 -20.30 4.02
N PRO A 81 9.03 -20.01 5.14
CA PRO A 81 9.31 -18.83 5.94
C PRO A 81 10.73 -18.88 6.53
N PRO A 82 11.37 -17.72 6.79
CA PRO A 82 12.58 -17.67 7.58
C PRO A 82 12.45 -18.43 8.92
N ALA A 83 13.47 -19.17 9.33
CA ALA A 83 13.42 -20.03 10.52
C ALA A 83 12.96 -19.30 11.81
N LYS A 84 13.35 -18.02 11.95
CA LYS A 84 12.91 -17.17 13.08
C LYS A 84 11.41 -16.85 13.09
N TRP A 85 10.73 -16.89 11.95
CA TRP A 85 9.29 -16.68 11.85
C TRP A 85 8.55 -17.98 12.16
N ALA A 86 9.03 -19.11 11.65
CA ALA A 86 8.52 -20.44 11.98
C ALA A 86 8.64 -20.73 13.49
N ALA A 87 9.80 -20.46 14.10
CA ALA A 87 10.02 -20.65 15.53
C ALA A 87 9.13 -19.77 16.43
N ARG A 88 8.52 -18.71 15.87
CA ARG A 88 7.58 -17.83 16.56
C ARG A 88 6.13 -18.11 16.19
N GLU A 89 5.88 -19.17 15.41
CA GLU A 89 4.54 -19.52 14.92
C GLU A 89 3.86 -18.32 14.24
N ALA A 90 4.65 -17.50 13.53
CA ALA A 90 4.10 -16.39 12.77
C ALA A 90 3.26 -16.94 11.62
N ASN A 91 2.12 -16.29 11.36
CA ASN A 91 1.16 -16.68 10.34
C ASN A 91 0.74 -15.50 9.44
N THR A 92 1.26 -14.30 9.70
CA THR A 92 0.94 -13.09 8.96
C THR A 92 2.23 -12.34 8.64
N VAL A 93 2.44 -12.00 7.36
CA VAL A 93 3.51 -11.09 6.94
C VAL A 93 2.97 -9.67 6.89
N GLN A 94 3.73 -8.72 7.44
CA GLN A 94 3.43 -7.29 7.43
C GLN A 94 4.51 -6.56 6.65
N ILE A 95 4.06 -5.73 5.71
CA ILE A 95 4.88 -4.80 4.95
C ILE A 95 4.65 -3.39 5.49
N ASP A 96 5.75 -2.68 5.71
CA ASP A 96 5.78 -1.24 5.95
C ASP A 96 6.47 -0.60 4.74
N LEU A 97 5.70 0.15 3.96
CA LEU A 97 6.10 0.79 2.71
C LEU A 97 6.22 2.30 2.92
N GLY A 98 7.33 2.89 2.48
CA GLY A 98 7.49 4.34 2.35
C GLY A 98 7.25 4.79 0.91
N LEU A 99 6.66 5.98 0.74
CA LEU A 99 6.62 6.71 -0.51
C LEU A 99 7.03 8.16 -0.24
N GLY A 100 8.01 8.65 -0.99
CA GLY A 100 8.71 9.90 -0.70
C GLY A 100 8.63 10.90 -1.83
N ASP A 101 8.88 12.17 -1.49
CA ASP A 101 8.80 13.30 -2.41
C ASP A 101 7.44 13.34 -3.11
N LEU A 102 6.38 13.36 -2.30
CA LEU A 102 5.00 13.32 -2.79
C LEU A 102 4.71 14.50 -3.74
N SER A 103 4.15 14.17 -4.90
CA SER A 103 3.58 15.10 -5.86
C SER A 103 2.04 15.10 -5.81
N GLN A 104 1.44 14.00 -5.33
CA GLN A 104 0.00 13.87 -5.12
C GLN A 104 -0.27 13.02 -3.87
N LEU A 105 -1.24 13.46 -3.06
CA LEU A 105 -1.81 12.68 -1.96
C LEU A 105 -3.29 13.00 -1.83
N ALA A 106 -4.13 11.96 -1.88
CA ALA A 106 -5.53 12.03 -1.54
C ALA A 106 -5.90 10.86 -0.62
N VAL A 107 -6.49 11.20 0.53
CA VAL A 107 -7.09 10.24 1.46
C VAL A 107 -8.57 10.55 1.55
N THR A 108 -9.43 9.55 1.43
CA THR A 108 -10.89 9.72 1.51
C THR A 108 -11.51 8.60 2.33
N GLY A 109 -12.48 8.93 3.16
CA GLY A 109 -13.14 7.98 4.07
C GLY A 109 -12.36 7.73 5.36
N VAL A 110 -12.85 6.78 6.16
CA VAL A 110 -12.25 6.35 7.42
C VAL A 110 -11.72 4.93 7.23
N LEU A 111 -10.48 4.69 7.65
CA LEU A 111 -9.90 3.36 7.63
C LEU A 111 -10.46 2.53 8.80
N GLU A 112 -11.21 1.49 8.47
CA GLU A 112 -11.71 0.49 9.41
C GLU A 112 -11.01 -0.86 9.15
N PRO A 113 -10.89 -1.74 10.16
CA PRO A 113 -10.35 -3.09 9.97
C PRO A 113 -11.10 -3.84 8.86
N ALA A 114 -10.45 -4.01 7.72
CA ALA A 114 -11.04 -4.61 6.54
C ALA A 114 -9.96 -5.06 5.56
N VAL A 115 -10.35 -5.98 4.68
CA VAL A 115 -9.52 -6.51 3.60
C VAL A 115 -9.82 -5.76 2.31
N GLY A 116 -8.77 -5.29 1.64
CA GLY A 116 -8.84 -4.55 0.39
C GLY A 116 -7.60 -4.77 -0.47
N ASP A 117 -7.41 -3.94 -1.48
CA ASP A 117 -6.34 -4.12 -2.44
C ASP A 117 -5.37 -2.95 -2.39
N VAL A 118 -4.08 -3.25 -2.56
CA VAL A 118 -3.02 -2.27 -2.74
C VAL A 118 -2.42 -2.45 -4.13
N THR A 119 -2.22 -1.36 -4.85
CA THR A 119 -1.51 -1.34 -6.13
C THR A 119 -0.32 -0.43 -6.02
N ILE A 120 0.82 -0.88 -6.54
CA ILE A 120 2.04 -0.10 -6.66
C ILE A 120 2.49 -0.22 -8.11
N ALA A 121 2.68 0.91 -8.78
CA ALA A 121 2.97 0.94 -10.21
C ALA A 121 3.80 2.18 -10.58
N ALA A 122 4.55 2.09 -11.67
CA ALA A 122 5.25 3.25 -12.22
C ALA A 122 4.27 4.29 -12.78
N VAL A 123 4.66 5.57 -12.67
CA VAL A 123 3.95 6.72 -13.25
C VAL A 123 4.80 7.30 -14.38
N SER A 124 4.16 7.82 -15.43
CA SER A 124 4.85 8.52 -16.53
C SER A 124 4.89 10.04 -16.27
N PRO A 125 6.01 10.75 -16.53
CA PRO A 125 7.27 10.28 -17.13
C PRO A 125 8.26 9.60 -16.14
N GLY A 126 7.93 9.56 -14.84
CA GLY A 126 8.69 8.85 -13.82
C GLY A 126 7.99 8.91 -12.46
N GLY A 127 8.46 8.10 -11.52
CA GLY A 127 7.93 8.01 -10.16
C GLY A 127 7.07 6.77 -9.91
N VAL A 128 6.50 6.71 -8.71
CA VAL A 128 5.74 5.56 -8.20
C VAL A 128 4.38 6.03 -7.68
N ALA A 129 3.33 5.33 -8.08
CA ALA A 129 2.00 5.49 -7.53
C ALA A 129 1.68 4.35 -6.58
N VAL A 130 1.06 4.70 -5.46
CA VAL A 130 0.50 3.76 -4.49
C VAL A 130 -0.98 4.08 -4.35
N THR A 131 -1.83 3.11 -4.64
CA THR A 131 -3.26 3.19 -4.37
C THR A 131 -3.67 2.10 -3.41
N ALA A 132 -4.57 2.42 -2.48
CA ALA A 132 -5.17 1.44 -1.60
C ALA A 132 -6.68 1.67 -1.49
N ALA A 133 -7.47 0.62 -1.59
CA ALA A 133 -8.93 0.71 -1.53
C ALA A 133 -9.49 -0.34 -0.60
N VAL A 134 -10.20 0.10 0.45
CA VAL A 134 -10.94 -0.80 1.33
C VAL A 134 -12.26 -0.20 1.76
N ARG A 135 -13.38 -0.89 1.55
CA ARG A 135 -14.75 -0.39 1.86
C ARG A 135 -14.96 1.05 1.36
N ALA A 136 -15.10 2.02 2.27
CA ALA A 136 -15.25 3.45 1.97
C ALA A 136 -13.90 4.22 2.00
N PHE A 137 -12.83 3.62 2.52
CA PHE A 137 -11.50 4.19 2.55
C PHE A 137 -10.81 4.08 1.18
N ARG A 138 -10.16 5.16 0.77
CA ARG A 138 -9.31 5.25 -0.44
C ARG A 138 -8.06 6.06 -0.13
N LEU A 139 -6.91 5.54 -0.55
CA LEU A 139 -5.63 6.22 -0.62
C LEU A 139 -5.21 6.28 -2.09
N GLU A 140 -4.83 7.47 -2.56
CA GLU A 140 -4.18 7.68 -3.85
C GLU A 140 -2.96 8.57 -3.61
N ALA A 141 -1.77 8.05 -3.88
CA ALA A 141 -0.54 8.79 -3.69
C ALA A 141 0.40 8.59 -4.87
N ALA A 142 1.13 9.63 -5.25
CA ALA A 142 2.22 9.58 -6.21
C ALA A 142 3.43 10.33 -5.64
N GLY A 143 4.61 9.77 -5.83
CA GLY A 143 5.88 10.34 -5.40
C GLY A 143 7.02 9.90 -6.32
N THR A 144 8.23 10.37 -6.02
CA THR A 144 9.40 10.11 -6.85
C THR A 144 9.97 8.70 -6.64
N PHE A 145 9.87 8.15 -5.42
CA PHE A 145 10.41 6.84 -5.08
C PHE A 145 9.60 6.17 -3.96
N ALA A 146 9.59 4.85 -3.95
CA ALA A 146 9.01 4.02 -2.91
C ALA A 146 10.05 3.03 -2.38
N TRP A 147 9.99 2.65 -1.11
CA TRP A 147 10.94 1.71 -0.52
C TRP A 147 10.31 0.84 0.56
N ILE A 148 10.84 -0.38 0.73
CA ILE A 148 10.49 -1.21 1.86
C ILE A 148 11.18 -0.67 3.11
N ARG A 149 10.39 -0.16 4.05
CA ARG A 149 10.87 0.23 5.39
C ARG A 149 11.06 -1.00 6.26
N ARG A 150 10.15 -1.97 6.14
CA ARG A 150 10.19 -3.21 6.91
C ARG A 150 9.39 -4.31 6.24
N CYS A 151 9.95 -5.52 6.25
CA CYS A 151 9.24 -6.77 6.02
C CYS A 151 9.36 -7.62 7.28
N SER A 152 8.24 -7.90 7.95
CA SER A 152 8.23 -8.65 9.20
C SER A 152 7.05 -9.61 9.28
N ALA A 153 7.05 -10.50 10.26
CA ALA A 153 5.93 -11.41 10.48
C ALA A 153 5.59 -11.49 11.97
N TYR A 154 4.32 -11.80 12.24
CA TYR A 154 3.79 -11.96 13.59
C TYR A 154 2.69 -13.03 13.63
N THR A 155 2.35 -13.48 14.83
CA THR A 155 1.21 -14.36 15.08
C THR A 155 -0.03 -13.49 15.25
N ARG A 156 -0.92 -13.55 14.27
CA ARG A 156 -2.24 -12.95 14.37
C ARG A 156 -3.15 -13.89 15.13
N GLY A 157 -3.69 -13.41 16.24
CA GLY A 157 -4.75 -14.11 16.97
C GLY A 157 -6.03 -14.14 16.14
N THR A 158 -6.68 -15.30 16.09
CA THR A 158 -8.03 -15.40 15.53
C THR A 158 -8.96 -14.64 16.46
N SER A 159 -9.57 -13.54 16.00
CA SER A 159 -10.74 -13.00 16.69
C SER A 159 -11.84 -14.06 16.60
N LEU A 160 -12.17 -14.67 17.74
CA LEU A 160 -13.34 -15.54 17.92
C LEU A 160 -14.62 -14.73 17.77
#